data_AF-Q5EHY2-F1
#
_entry.id   AF-Q5EHY2-F1
#
_cell.length_a   1.000
_cell.length_b   1.000
_cell.length_c   1.000
_cell.angle_alpha   90.00
_cell.angle_beta   90.00
_cell.angle_gamma   90.00
#
_symmetry.space_group_name_H-M   'P 1'
#
loop_
_entity.id
_entity.type
_entity.pdbx_description
1 polymer ?
#
loop_
_entity_poly.entity_id
_entity_poly.type
_entity_poly.pdbx_seq_one_letter_code
_entity_poly.pdbx_strand_id
1 'polypeptide(L)'
;MELVCHCLGKWLGHPDKFVGITYVLAIIWLLVLACSAVPVYIYFSTWTTCNSIANPSKTSASIGNLCTDARMYGVLPWNASPGRVCGQSLLSICKTAEFQMTFHLFIAAFVGAAITLVALLTFIIAATYNFAVLKLMGRGTKF
;
A
#
# COMPACT_ATOMS: atom_id res chain seq x y z
N MET A 1 -23.46 5.78 -21.77
CA MET A 1 -22.00 5.64 -21.55
C MET A 1 -21.18 6.19 -22.73
N GLU A 2 -21.64 6.08 -23.98
CA GLU A 2 -20.87 6.53 -25.16
C GLU A 2 -20.57 8.02 -25.21
N LEU A 3 -21.51 8.88 -24.81
CA LEU A 3 -21.32 10.34 -24.79
C LEU A 3 -20.22 10.77 -23.79
N VAL A 4 -20.15 10.07 -22.64
CA VAL A 4 -19.10 10.28 -21.64
C VAL A 4 -17.76 9.84 -22.21
N CYS A 5 -17.68 8.68 -22.88
CA CYS A 5 -16.45 8.19 -23.50
C CYS A 5 -15.94 9.11 -24.62
N HIS A 6 -16.86 9.67 -25.43
CA HIS A 6 -16.52 10.59 -26.52
C HIS A 6 -16.05 11.96 -26.00
N CYS A 7 -16.69 12.49 -24.95
CA CYS A 7 -16.21 13.68 -24.25
C CYS A 7 -14.89 13.43 -23.53
N LEU A 8 -14.74 12.29 -22.83
CA LEU A 8 -13.52 11.92 -22.13
C LEU A 8 -12.36 11.75 -23.11
N GLY A 9 -12.55 11.10 -24.26
CA GLY A 9 -11.54 10.96 -25.30
C GLY A 9 -11.11 12.30 -25.91
N LYS A 10 -12.05 13.22 -26.13
CA LYS A 10 -11.74 14.58 -26.63
C LYS A 10 -11.06 15.45 -25.56
N TRP A 11 -11.35 15.22 -24.26
CA TRP A 11 -10.72 15.92 -23.14
C TRP A 11 -9.34 15.36 -22.77
N LEU A 12 -9.15 14.04 -22.81
CA LEU A 12 -7.86 13.35 -22.61
C LEU A 12 -6.91 13.51 -23.82
N GLY A 13 -7.42 13.88 -24.99
CA GLY A 13 -6.61 14.15 -26.19
C GLY A 13 -5.67 15.36 -26.05
N HIS A 14 -5.83 16.17 -25.00
CA HIS A 14 -4.90 17.24 -24.65
C HIS A 14 -3.79 16.69 -23.72
N PRO A 15 -2.54 16.60 -24.18
CA PRO A 15 -1.46 15.96 -23.44
C PRO A 15 -1.17 16.62 -22.10
N ASP A 16 -1.43 17.92 -21.95
CA ASP A 16 -1.34 18.68 -20.69
C ASP A 16 -2.31 18.17 -19.62
N LYS A 17 -3.53 17.82 -20.00
CA LYS A 17 -4.57 17.37 -19.06
C LYS A 17 -4.36 15.92 -18.64
N PHE A 18 -3.93 15.08 -19.58
CA PHE A 18 -3.65 13.68 -19.31
C PHE A 18 -2.45 13.51 -18.37
N VAL A 19 -1.37 14.27 -18.58
CA VAL A 19 -0.22 14.30 -17.67
C VAL A 19 -0.60 14.86 -16.30
N GLY A 20 -1.44 15.91 -16.25
CA GLY A 20 -1.93 16.43 -14.97
C GLY A 20 -2.71 15.40 -14.15
N ILE A 21 -3.60 14.63 -14.78
CA ILE A 21 -4.39 13.58 -14.12
C ILE A 21 -3.49 12.47 -13.59
N THR A 22 -2.48 12.02 -14.36
CA THR A 22 -1.58 10.95 -13.89
C THR A 22 -0.72 11.38 -12.71
N TYR A 23 -0.32 12.66 -12.62
CA TYR A 23 0.33 13.21 -11.42
C TYR A 23 -0.57 13.19 -10.19
N VAL A 24 -1.83 13.60 -10.33
CA VAL A 24 -2.80 13.57 -9.22
C VAL A 24 -3.04 12.12 -8.77
N LEU A 25 -3.23 11.19 -9.72
CA LEU A 25 -3.37 9.76 -9.42
C LEU A 25 -2.14 9.21 -8.70
N ALA A 26 -0.92 9.59 -9.11
CA ALA A 26 0.31 9.15 -8.46
C ALA A 26 0.38 9.62 -6.99
N ILE A 27 0.00 10.88 -6.70
CA ILE A 27 -0.04 11.39 -5.33
C ILE A 27 -1.07 10.64 -4.49
N ILE A 28 -2.27 10.38 -5.05
CA ILE A 28 -3.31 9.61 -4.36
C ILE A 28 -2.79 8.21 -4.02
N TRP A 29 -2.19 7.50 -4.97
CA TRP A 29 -1.65 6.16 -4.74
C TRP A 29 -0.45 6.16 -3.78
N LEU A 30 0.34 7.22 -3.75
CA LEU A 30 1.41 7.40 -2.76
C LEU A 30 0.83 7.53 -1.35
N LEU A 31 -0.23 8.32 -1.17
CA LEU A 31 -0.93 8.43 0.11
C LEU A 31 -1.56 7.10 0.53
N VAL A 32 -2.21 6.38 -0.40
CA VAL A 32 -2.77 5.03 -0.13
C VAL A 32 -1.67 4.07 0.30
N LEU A 33 -0.50 4.10 -0.34
CA LEU A 33 0.65 3.30 0.02
C LEU A 33 1.14 3.62 1.44
N ALA A 34 1.27 4.91 1.78
CA ALA A 34 1.71 5.34 3.10
C ALA A 34 0.71 4.96 4.21
N CYS A 35 -0.59 5.18 3.99
CA CYS A 35 -1.63 4.84 4.94
C CYS A 35 -1.79 3.31 5.12
N SER A 36 -1.62 2.52 4.06
CA SER A 36 -1.71 1.05 4.12
C SER A 36 -0.47 0.38 4.72
N ALA A 37 0.67 1.08 4.81
CA ALA A 37 1.86 0.57 5.50
C ALA A 37 1.60 0.32 7.00
N VAL A 38 0.75 1.13 7.64
CA VAL A 38 0.42 1.02 9.07
C VAL A 38 -0.23 -0.33 9.42
N PRO A 39 -1.38 -0.72 8.82
CA PRO A 39 -1.97 -2.03 9.12
C PRO A 39 -1.02 -3.17 8.76
N VAL A 40 -0.33 -3.13 7.61
CA VAL A 40 0.64 -4.16 7.21
C VAL A 40 1.72 -4.36 8.28
N TYR A 41 2.25 -3.27 8.84
CA TYR A 41 3.25 -3.33 9.91
C TYR A 41 2.69 -3.98 11.18
N ILE A 42 1.50 -3.60 11.62
CA ILE A 42 0.85 -4.18 12.82
C ILE A 42 0.66 -5.68 12.66
N TYR A 43 0.12 -6.12 11.52
CA TYR A 43 -0.09 -7.53 11.24
C TYR A 43 1.24 -8.30 11.15
N PHE A 44 2.27 -7.72 10.53
CA PHE A 44 3.59 -8.33 10.44
C PHE A 44 4.26 -8.50 11.81
N SER A 45 4.22 -7.48 12.67
CA SER A 45 4.72 -7.56 14.05
C SER A 45 3.95 -8.60 14.87
N THR A 46 2.63 -8.70 14.67
CA THR A 46 1.79 -9.70 15.35
C THR A 46 2.10 -11.11 14.88
N TRP A 47 2.22 -11.32 13.57
CA TRP A 47 2.58 -12.61 12.97
C TRP A 47 3.96 -13.09 13.41
N THR A 48 4.97 -12.21 13.37
CA THR A 48 6.33 -12.56 13.81
C THR A 48 6.35 -12.93 15.29
N THR A 49 5.63 -12.20 16.14
CA THR A 49 5.44 -12.54 17.57
C THR A 49 4.77 -13.91 17.74
N CYS A 50 3.73 -14.21 16.96
CA CYS A 50 3.05 -15.51 16.97
C CYS A 50 3.96 -16.66 16.55
N ASN A 51 4.80 -16.45 15.54
CA ASN A 51 5.77 -17.44 15.09
C ASN A 51 6.85 -17.72 16.17
N SER A 52 7.26 -16.69 16.92
CA SER A 52 8.16 -16.83 18.07
C SER A 52 7.52 -17.61 19.23
N ILE A 53 6.22 -17.41 19.49
CA ILE A 53 5.46 -18.18 20.49
C ILE A 53 5.31 -19.65 20.08
N ALA A 54 5.02 -19.90 18.80
CA ALA A 54 4.85 -21.25 18.27
C ALA A 54 6.17 -22.06 18.28
N ASN A 55 7.32 -21.38 18.23
CA ASN A 55 8.62 -22.02 18.16
C ASN A 55 9.61 -21.42 19.19
N PRO A 56 9.40 -21.70 20.50
CA PRO A 56 10.10 -21.04 21.60
C PRO A 56 11.63 -21.22 21.58
N SER A 57 12.15 -22.22 20.87
CA SER A 57 13.60 -22.41 20.67
C SER A 57 14.29 -21.25 19.93
N LYS A 58 13.53 -20.36 19.28
CA LYS A 58 14.02 -19.19 18.54
C LYS A 58 14.02 -17.89 19.37
N THR A 59 13.63 -17.93 20.65
CA THR A 59 13.48 -16.72 21.46
C THR A 59 13.83 -17.00 22.94
N SER A 60 14.68 -16.15 23.52
CA SER A 60 15.15 -16.26 24.91
C SER A 60 14.12 -15.78 25.95
N ALA A 61 13.04 -15.16 25.50
CA ALA A 61 11.96 -14.65 26.34
C ALA A 61 10.91 -15.75 26.61
N SER A 62 10.39 -15.81 27.84
CA SER A 62 9.29 -16.70 28.19
C SER A 62 8.06 -16.43 27.30
N ILE A 63 7.39 -17.50 26.84
CA ILE A 63 6.19 -17.44 25.99
C ILE A 63 5.10 -16.52 26.59
N GLY A 64 5.01 -16.43 27.92
CA GLY A 64 4.06 -15.56 28.62
C GLY A 64 4.37 -14.06 28.52
N ASN A 65 5.60 -13.68 28.15
CA ASN A 65 6.03 -12.28 28.06
C ASN A 65 5.90 -11.71 26.64
N LEU A 66 5.64 -12.56 25.64
CA LEU A 66 5.42 -12.13 24.26
C LEU A 66 3.97 -11.65 24.10
N CYS A 67 3.82 -10.35 23.86
CA CYS A 67 2.52 -9.68 23.83
C CYS A 67 2.45 -8.67 22.69
N THR A 68 1.26 -8.53 22.12
CA THR A 68 0.93 -7.43 21.19
C THR A 68 -0.02 -6.48 21.89
N ASP A 69 0.22 -5.18 21.75
CA ASP A 69 -0.64 -4.13 22.29
C ASP A 69 -1.13 -3.25 21.14
N ALA A 70 -2.45 -3.24 20.92
CA ALA A 70 -3.07 -2.51 19.82
C ALA A 70 -3.05 -0.98 20.04
N ARG A 71 -2.87 -0.53 21.28
CA ARG A 71 -2.83 0.90 21.65
C ARG A 71 -1.54 1.57 21.21
N MET A 72 -0.43 0.82 21.15
CA MET A 72 0.87 1.33 20.70
C MET A 72 0.83 1.81 19.24
N TYR A 73 -0.12 1.29 18.47
CA TYR A 73 -0.32 1.64 17.06
C TYR A 73 -1.39 2.72 16.85
N GLY A 74 -2.00 3.24 17.92
CA GLY A 74 -3.01 4.29 17.84
C GLY A 74 -4.37 3.84 17.29
N VAL A 75 -4.56 2.55 17.02
CA VAL A 75 -5.81 1.99 16.48
C VAL A 75 -6.91 1.93 17.54
N LEU A 76 -6.54 1.66 18.79
CA LEU A 76 -7.46 1.55 19.92
C LEU A 76 -7.20 2.66 20.95
N PRO A 77 -8.26 3.29 21.51
CA PRO A 77 -8.09 4.22 22.61
C PRO A 77 -7.48 3.50 23.82
N TRP A 78 -6.71 4.22 24.64
CA TRP A 78 -6.06 3.68 25.85
C TRP A 78 -7.04 3.04 26.84
N ASN A 79 -8.33 3.40 26.76
CA ASN A 79 -9.41 2.86 27.59
C ASN A 79 -10.01 1.54 27.04
N ALA A 80 -9.54 1.03 25.90
CA ALA A 80 -10.04 -0.21 25.33
C ALA A 80 -9.44 -1.44 26.04
N SER A 81 -10.31 -2.35 26.47
CA SER A 81 -9.98 -3.66 27.03
C SER A 81 -10.67 -4.77 26.23
N PRO A 82 -9.97 -5.82 25.79
CA PRO A 82 -8.54 -6.09 25.96
C PRO A 82 -7.68 -5.26 25.00
N GLY A 83 -6.74 -4.48 25.53
CA GLY A 83 -5.80 -3.71 24.70
C GLY A 83 -4.45 -4.38 24.48
N ARG A 84 -4.11 -5.37 25.31
CA ARG A 84 -2.89 -6.18 25.24
C ARG A 84 -3.25 -7.65 25.31
N VAL A 85 -2.70 -8.46 24.41
CA VAL A 85 -2.89 -9.92 24.40
C VAL A 85 -1.53 -10.61 24.35
N CYS A 86 -1.36 -11.67 25.15
CA CYS A 86 -0.09 -12.36 25.35
C CYS A 86 -0.21 -13.87 25.16
N GLY A 87 0.92 -14.52 24.84
CA GLY A 87 1.08 -15.97 24.93
C GLY A 87 0.06 -16.80 24.13
N GLN A 88 -0.56 -17.78 24.79
CA GLN A 88 -1.48 -18.73 24.12
C GLN A 88 -2.77 -18.08 23.61
N SER A 89 -3.27 -17.05 24.30
CA SER A 89 -4.43 -16.28 23.83
C SER A 89 -4.10 -15.56 22.51
N LEU A 90 -2.90 -15.00 22.38
CA LEU A 90 -2.43 -14.38 21.14
C LEU A 90 -2.26 -15.42 20.02
N LEU A 91 -1.72 -16.60 20.35
CA LEU A 91 -1.58 -17.69 19.38
C LEU A 91 -2.92 -18.17 18.82
N SER A 92 -3.97 -18.21 19.65
CA SER A 92 -5.33 -18.57 19.21
C SER A 92 -5.88 -17.59 18.18
N ILE A 93 -5.62 -16.29 18.35
CA ILE A 93 -6.03 -15.23 17.41
C ILE A 93 -5.28 -15.38 16.09
N CYS A 94 -3.97 -15.64 16.13
CA CYS A 94 -3.14 -15.82 14.94
C CYS A 94 -3.54 -17.03 14.08
N LYS A 95 -4.19 -18.04 14.67
CA LYS A 95 -4.73 -19.21 13.96
C LYS A 95 -6.13 -19.00 13.40
N THR A 96 -6.80 -17.89 13.72
CA THR A 96 -8.13 -17.61 13.16
C THR A 96 -8.05 -17.34 11.66
N ALA A 97 -9.04 -17.84 10.92
CA ALA A 97 -9.16 -17.59 9.49
C ALA A 97 -9.33 -16.10 9.17
N GLU A 98 -10.07 -15.37 10.01
CA GLU A 98 -10.28 -13.92 9.90
C GLU A 98 -8.96 -13.15 9.87
N PHE A 99 -8.02 -13.47 10.77
CA PHE A 99 -6.72 -12.82 10.84
C PHE A 99 -5.86 -13.12 9.60
N GLN A 100 -5.82 -14.38 9.16
CA GLN A 100 -5.07 -14.79 7.96
C GLN A 100 -5.60 -14.12 6.69
N MET A 101 -6.91 -14.16 6.48
CA MET A 101 -7.54 -13.56 5.30
C MET A 101 -7.30 -12.04 5.27
N THR A 102 -7.49 -11.36 6.40
CA THR A 102 -7.27 -9.92 6.52
C THR A 102 -5.81 -9.54 6.23
N PHE A 103 -4.85 -10.32 6.75
CA PHE A 103 -3.43 -10.13 6.48
C PHE A 103 -3.11 -10.19 4.98
N HIS A 104 -3.61 -11.20 4.28
CA HIS A 104 -3.40 -11.34 2.84
C HIS A 104 -4.04 -10.20 2.05
N LEU A 105 -5.25 -9.76 2.41
CA LEU A 105 -5.92 -8.64 1.74
C LEU A 105 -5.14 -7.33 1.91
N PHE A 106 -4.65 -7.03 3.11
CA PHE A 106 -3.87 -5.81 3.34
C PHE A 106 -2.53 -5.81 2.60
N ILE A 107 -1.84 -6.95 2.57
CA ILE A 107 -0.61 -7.08 1.78
C ILE A 107 -0.90 -6.93 0.28
N ALA A 108 -1.95 -7.59 -0.23
CA ALA A 108 -2.34 -7.47 -1.63
C ALA A 108 -2.67 -6.03 -2.01
N ALA A 109 -3.38 -5.31 -1.13
CA ALA A 109 -3.69 -3.89 -1.33
C ALA A 109 -2.43 -3.00 -1.32
N PHE A 110 -1.51 -3.22 -0.37
CA PHE A 110 -0.25 -2.48 -0.28
C PHE A 110 0.66 -2.72 -1.50
N VAL A 111 0.84 -3.98 -1.90
CA VAL A 111 1.62 -4.35 -3.08
C VAL A 111 0.95 -3.83 -4.35
N GLY A 112 -0.38 -3.90 -4.44
CA GLY A 112 -1.14 -3.30 -5.55
C GLY A 112 -0.92 -1.79 -5.66
N ALA A 113 -0.98 -1.07 -4.54
CA ALA A 113 -0.68 0.36 -4.48
C ALA A 113 0.78 0.65 -4.92
N ALA A 114 1.74 -0.15 -4.50
CA ALA A 114 3.13 0.00 -4.90
C ALA A 114 3.34 -0.21 -6.41
N ILE A 115 2.76 -1.27 -6.98
CA ILE A 115 2.86 -1.58 -8.41
C ILE A 115 2.22 -0.46 -9.24
N THR A 116 1.03 0.02 -8.85
CA THR A 116 0.37 1.12 -9.57
C THR A 116 1.19 2.41 -9.53
N LEU A 117 1.82 2.73 -8.41
CA LEU A 117 2.72 3.88 -8.29
C LEU A 117 3.91 3.76 -9.25
N VAL A 118 4.57 2.60 -9.26
CA VAL A 118 5.71 2.34 -10.18
C VAL A 118 5.26 2.46 -11.64
N ALA A 119 4.11 1.87 -12.00
CA ALA A 119 3.58 1.96 -13.34
C ALA A 119 3.28 3.42 -13.77
N LEU A 120 2.70 4.23 -12.87
CA LEU A 120 2.43 5.64 -13.12
C LEU A 120 3.73 6.45 -13.29
N LEU A 121 4.76 6.18 -12.49
CA LEU A 121 6.06 6.83 -12.63
C LEU A 121 6.74 6.47 -13.96
N THR A 122 6.75 5.19 -14.33
CA THR A 122 7.29 4.75 -15.62
C THR A 122 6.53 5.39 -16.78
N PHE A 123 5.20 5.47 -16.68
CA PHE A 123 4.35 6.12 -17.67
C PHE A 123 4.69 7.60 -17.84
N ILE A 124 4.84 8.34 -16.73
CA ILE A 124 5.22 9.76 -16.76
C ILE A 124 6.56 9.91 -17.45
N ILE A 125 7.58 9.15 -17.03
CA ILE A 125 8.93 9.21 -17.62
C ILE A 125 8.89 8.98 -19.14
N ALA A 126 8.21 7.93 -19.60
CA ALA A 126 8.08 7.62 -21.03
C ALA A 126 7.36 8.74 -21.80
N ALA A 127 6.29 9.31 -21.23
CA ALA A 127 5.57 10.42 -21.84
C ALA A 127 6.45 11.67 -21.97
N THR A 128 7.26 12.01 -20.95
CA THR A 128 8.17 13.16 -21.02
C THR A 128 9.27 12.96 -22.06
N TYR A 129 9.84 11.76 -22.15
CA TYR A 129 10.84 11.43 -23.18
C TYR A 129 10.25 11.58 -24.58
N ASN A 130 9.07 11.00 -24.84
CA ASN A 130 8.42 11.08 -26.14
C ASN A 130 8.10 12.53 -26.52
N PHE A 131 7.60 13.33 -25.57
CA PHE A 131 7.35 14.76 -25.81
C PHE A 131 8.64 15.54 -26.13
N ALA A 132 9.73 15.28 -25.40
CA ALA A 132 11.01 15.93 -25.62
C ALA A 132 11.59 15.58 -27.00
N VAL A 133 11.54 14.31 -27.39
CA VAL A 133 12.03 13.83 -28.70
C VAL A 133 11.21 14.45 -29.84
N LEU A 134 9.88 14.45 -29.75
CA LEU A 134 9.02 15.10 -30.75
C LEU A 134 9.31 16.61 -30.87
N LYS A 135 9.57 17.28 -29.74
CA LYS A 135 9.93 18.71 -29.72
C LYS A 135 11.29 18.99 -30.37
N LEU A 136 12.25 18.08 -30.28
CA LEU A 136 13.56 18.19 -30.93
C LEU A 136 13.45 17.93 -32.44
N MET A 137 12.75 16.86 -32.86
CA MET A 137 12.57 16.53 -34.28
C MET A 137 11.72 17.57 -35.03
N GLY A 138 10.67 18.12 -34.40
CA GLY A 138 9.87 19.20 -34.97
C GLY A 138 10.63 20.53 -35.11
N ARG A 139 11.73 20.72 -34.39
CA ARG A 139 12.64 21.88 -34.57
C ARG A 139 13.69 21.65 -35.66
N GLY A 140 14.02 20.39 -35.97
CA GLY A 140 14.97 20.02 -37.03
C GLY A 140 14.37 19.96 -38.44
N THR A 141 13.04 20.00 -38.57
CA THR A 141 12.30 19.99 -39.85
C THR A 141 11.92 21.39 -40.34
N LYS A 142 12.36 22.45 -39.64
CA LYS A 142 12.37 23.83 -40.18
C LYS A 142 13.71 24.09 -40.88
N PHE A 143 13.89 23.51 -42.06
CA PHE A 143 14.85 23.97 -43.06
C PHE A 143 14.14 23.98 -44.41
#